data_AF-A0A257VIU3-F1
#
_entry.id   AF-A0A257VIU3-F1
#
_cell.length_a   1.000
_cell.length_b   1.000
_cell.length_c   1.000
_cell.angle_alpha   90.00
_cell.angle_beta   90.00
_cell.angle_gamma   90.00
#
_symmetry.space_group_name_H-M   'P 1'
#
loop_
_entity.id
_entity.type
_entity.pdbx_description
1 polymer ?
#
loop_
_entity_poly.entity_id
_entity_poly.type
_entity_poly.pdbx_seq_one_letter_code
_entity_poly.pdbx_strand_id
1 'polypeptide(L)'
;MPALLEPQALAFSAAFARLEAPGWTPPAERLSALPGPVPAPRVLAARGLRACGPYAVPPAALERLDEILRAAPRDGGGAVLSDAALEPLGWPKGAVGPILRALGYAPSRRRGEA
;
A
#
# COMPACT_ATOMS: atom_id res chain seq x y z
N MET A 1 -10.83 -12.94 1.69
CA MET A 1 -10.67 -11.66 2.41
C MET A 1 -9.49 -11.79 3.37
N PRO A 2 -8.29 -11.25 3.05
CA PRO A 2 -7.10 -11.36 3.91
C PRO A 2 -7.26 -10.69 5.29
N ALA A 3 -8.18 -9.72 5.39
CA ALA A 3 -8.55 -9.04 6.64
C ALA A 3 -9.29 -9.95 7.66
N LEU A 4 -9.61 -11.21 7.31
CA LEU A 4 -10.22 -12.18 8.21
C LEU A 4 -9.21 -13.07 8.95
N LEU A 5 -7.91 -12.91 8.68
CA LEU A 5 -6.90 -13.73 9.35
C LEU A 5 -6.56 -13.08 10.69
N GLU A 6 -7.01 -13.70 11.78
CA GLU A 6 -6.50 -13.39 13.12
C GLU A 6 -4.96 -13.47 13.15
N PRO A 7 -4.26 -12.75 14.05
CA PRO A 7 -2.79 -12.74 14.10
C PRO A 7 -2.14 -14.13 14.07
N GLN A 8 -2.78 -15.11 14.71
CA GLN A 8 -2.43 -16.53 14.71
C GLN A 8 -2.48 -17.19 13.32
N ALA A 9 -3.46 -16.84 12.49
CA ALA A 9 -3.60 -17.37 11.13
C ALA A 9 -2.58 -16.73 10.17
N LEU A 10 -2.21 -15.46 10.40
CA LEU A 10 -1.08 -14.83 9.71
C LEU A 10 0.25 -15.49 10.10
N ALA A 11 0.47 -15.80 11.37
CA ALA A 11 1.67 -16.52 11.84
C ALA A 11 1.82 -17.90 11.16
N PHE A 12 0.73 -18.66 11.05
CA PHE A 12 0.73 -19.97 10.40
C PHE A 12 1.04 -19.86 8.90
N SER A 13 0.36 -18.97 8.18
CA SER A 13 0.55 -18.81 6.74
C SER A 13 1.92 -18.21 6.37
N ALA A 14 2.51 -17.38 7.23
CA ALA A 14 3.85 -16.83 7.05
C ALA A 14 4.95 -17.91 7.01
N ALA A 15 4.74 -19.09 7.60
CA ALA A 15 5.68 -20.22 7.51
C ALA A 15 5.81 -20.74 6.07
N PHE A 16 4.69 -20.87 5.35
CA PHE A 16 4.69 -21.27 3.94
C PHE A 16 5.28 -20.18 3.04
N ALA A 17 5.02 -18.91 3.35
CA ALA A 17 5.62 -17.78 2.64
C ALA A 17 7.16 -17.72 2.74
N ARG A 18 7.75 -18.26 3.82
CA ARG A 18 9.23 -18.36 3.96
C ARG A 18 9.86 -19.38 3.01
N LEU A 19 9.12 -20.42 2.61
CA LEU A 19 9.60 -21.42 1.66
C LEU A 19 9.66 -20.84 0.24
N GLU A 20 8.66 -20.03 -0.14
CA GLU A 20 8.58 -19.44 -1.48
C GLU A 20 9.41 -18.16 -1.65
N ALA A 21 9.62 -17.38 -0.59
CA ALA A 21 10.49 -16.20 -0.59
C ALA A 21 11.45 -16.23 0.60
N PRO A 22 12.52 -17.05 0.54
CA PRO A 22 13.50 -17.17 1.60
C PRO A 22 14.21 -15.84 1.86
N GLY A 23 14.45 -15.51 3.14
CA GLY A 23 15.18 -14.31 3.53
C GLY A 23 14.41 -12.98 3.42
N TRP A 24 13.22 -12.97 2.81
CA TRP A 24 12.37 -11.77 2.78
C TRP A 24 11.34 -11.78 3.92
N THR A 25 11.57 -10.92 4.91
CA THR A 25 10.70 -10.73 6.08
C THR A 25 10.20 -9.29 6.15
N PRO A 26 9.20 -8.93 5.32
CA PRO A 26 8.61 -7.60 5.35
C PRO A 26 7.82 -7.42 6.66
N PRO A 27 7.71 -6.18 7.14
CA PRO A 27 6.83 -5.87 8.26
C PRO A 27 5.36 -5.94 7.81
N ALA A 28 4.50 -6.60 8.59
CA ALA A 28 3.09 -6.81 8.23
C ALA A 28 2.22 -5.53 8.30
N GLU A 29 2.59 -4.59 9.19
CA GLU A 29 1.76 -3.42 9.53
C GLU A 29 2.19 -2.10 8.89
N ARG A 30 3.31 -2.10 8.14
CA ARG A 30 3.83 -0.89 7.49
C ARG A 30 4.25 -1.16 6.06
N LEU A 31 4.29 -0.09 5.27
CA LEU A 31 4.81 -0.12 3.92
C LEU A 31 6.25 -0.63 3.89
N SER A 32 6.58 -1.49 2.94
CA SER A 32 7.97 -1.86 2.64
C SER A 32 8.22 -1.98 1.15
N ALA A 33 9.48 -1.97 0.74
CA ALA A 33 9.83 -2.31 -0.64
C ALA A 33 9.51 -3.79 -0.94
N LEU A 34 9.10 -4.07 -2.19
CA LEU A 34 9.08 -5.44 -2.71
C LEU A 34 10.53 -5.89 -3.01
N PRO A 35 10.85 -7.19 -2.81
CA PRO A 35 12.11 -7.75 -3.22
C PRO A 35 12.11 -8.00 -4.73
N GLY A 36 13.29 -8.17 -5.31
CA GLY A 36 13.46 -8.74 -6.65
C GLY A 36 13.89 -10.21 -6.52
N PRO A 37 13.20 -11.18 -7.14
CA PRO A 37 11.95 -11.06 -7.89
C PRO A 37 10.72 -10.82 -7.00
N VAL A 38 9.64 -10.25 -7.58
CA VAL A 38 8.39 -10.00 -6.85
C VAL A 38 7.73 -11.33 -6.45
N PRO A 39 7.39 -11.53 -5.17
CA PRO A 39 6.75 -12.76 -4.72
C PRO A 39 5.35 -12.92 -5.30
N ALA A 40 4.91 -14.17 -5.45
CA ALA A 40 3.57 -14.47 -5.93
C ALA A 40 2.48 -13.84 -5.02
N PRO A 41 1.31 -13.43 -5.56
CA PRO A 41 0.25 -12.79 -4.77
C PRO A 41 -0.18 -13.58 -3.52
N ARG A 42 -0.16 -14.92 -3.58
CA ARG A 42 -0.48 -15.78 -2.42
C ARG A 42 0.53 -15.63 -1.28
N VAL A 43 1.81 -15.43 -1.59
CA VAL A 43 2.90 -15.24 -0.61
C VAL A 43 2.74 -13.89 0.08
N LEU A 44 2.36 -12.86 -0.66
CA LEU A 44 2.05 -11.54 -0.12
C LEU A 44 0.82 -11.60 0.79
N ALA A 45 -0.25 -12.26 0.35
CA ALA A 45 -1.47 -12.42 1.13
C ALA A 45 -1.24 -13.19 2.45
N ALA A 46 -0.42 -14.25 2.42
CA ALA A 46 0.02 -14.99 3.61
C ALA A 46 0.86 -14.16 4.59
N ARG A 47 1.36 -12.99 4.16
CA ARG A 47 2.05 -12.01 5.01
C ARG A 47 1.17 -10.81 5.37
N GLY A 48 -0.12 -10.82 5.00
CA GLY A 48 -1.02 -9.68 5.22
C GLY A 48 -0.72 -8.49 4.31
N LEU A 49 -0.06 -8.69 3.16
CA LEU A 49 0.40 -7.62 2.27
C LEU A 49 -0.18 -7.76 0.86
N ARG A 50 -0.17 -6.66 0.11
CA ARG A 50 -0.43 -6.61 -1.33
C ARG A 50 0.70 -5.90 -2.05
N ALA A 51 1.00 -6.33 -3.28
CA ALA A 51 1.87 -5.57 -4.17
C ALA A 51 1.12 -4.35 -4.70
N CYS A 52 1.72 -3.17 -4.55
CA CYS A 52 1.23 -1.92 -5.12
C CYS A 52 2.41 -1.12 -5.67
N GLY A 53 2.65 -1.22 -6.98
CA GLY A 53 3.84 -0.68 -7.61
C GLY A 53 5.10 -1.35 -7.06
N PRO A 54 6.13 -0.59 -6.62
CA PRO A 54 7.35 -1.17 -6.06
C PRO A 54 7.24 -1.55 -4.57
N TYR A 55 6.05 -1.45 -3.97
CA TYR A 55 5.85 -1.62 -2.53
C TYR A 55 4.96 -2.82 -2.18
N ALA A 56 5.26 -3.42 -1.03
CA ALA A 56 4.36 -4.29 -0.30
C ALA A 56 3.60 -3.42 0.70
N VAL A 57 2.27 -3.41 0.60
CA VAL A 57 1.40 -2.52 1.37
C VAL A 57 0.41 -3.33 2.19
N PRO A 58 0.24 -3.04 3.49
CA PRO A 58 -0.86 -3.60 4.28
C PRO A 58 -2.21 -3.11 3.74
N PRO A 59 -3.23 -3.98 3.57
CA PRO A 59 -4.57 -3.58 3.15
C PRO A 59 -5.17 -2.45 4.00
N ALA A 60 -5.01 -2.51 5.33
CA ALA A 60 -5.48 -1.46 6.23
C ALA A 60 -4.86 -0.08 5.93
N ALA A 61 -3.62 -0.04 5.43
CA ALA A 61 -3.00 1.23 5.01
C ALA A 61 -3.60 1.76 3.70
N LEU A 62 -4.04 0.87 2.80
CA LEU A 62 -4.76 1.26 1.58
C LEU A 62 -6.20 1.74 1.89
N GLU A 63 -6.85 1.16 2.89
CA GLU A 63 -8.16 1.61 3.38
C GLU A 63 -8.08 3.02 3.98
N ARG A 64 -7.07 3.29 4.81
CA ARG A 64 -6.80 4.66 5.29
C ARG A 64 -6.53 5.65 4.16
N LEU A 65 -5.80 5.24 3.11
CA LEU A 65 -5.60 6.08 1.93
C LEU A 65 -6.92 6.34 1.19
N ASP A 66 -7.81 5.36 1.08
CA ASP A 66 -9.15 5.53 0.49
C ASP A 66 -9.99 6.54 1.28
N GLU A 67 -9.98 6.46 2.61
CA GLU A 67 -10.64 7.44 3.48
C GLU A 67 -10.12 8.86 3.25
N ILE A 68 -8.79 9.03 3.18
CA ILE A 68 -8.15 10.31 2.87
C ILE A 68 -8.59 10.82 1.49
N LEU A 69 -8.60 9.96 0.46
CA LEU A 69 -9.02 10.33 -0.89
C LEU A 69 -10.50 10.74 -0.97
N ARG A 70 -11.36 10.14 -0.15
CA ARG A 70 -12.78 10.50 -0.06
C ARG A 70 -12.99 11.82 0.66
N ALA A 71 -12.23 12.08 1.72
CA ALA A 71 -12.30 13.33 2.49
C ALA A 71 -11.58 14.51 1.79
N ALA A 72 -10.68 14.24 0.85
CA ALA A 72 -9.89 15.24 0.17
C ALA A 72 -10.77 16.24 -0.63
N PRO A 73 -10.46 17.55 -0.57
CA PRO A 73 -11.06 18.54 -1.43
C PRO A 73 -10.94 18.15 -2.91
N ARG A 74 -11.98 18.46 -3.69
CA ARG A 74 -11.99 18.19 -5.13
C ARG A 74 -11.66 19.47 -5.90
N ASP A 75 -10.71 19.37 -6.82
CA ASP A 75 -10.38 20.42 -7.79
C ASP A 75 -10.20 19.80 -9.18
N GLY A 76 -10.85 20.39 -10.18
CA GLY A 76 -10.80 19.90 -11.57
C GLY A 76 -11.21 18.43 -11.75
N GLY A 77 -12.05 17.89 -10.86
CA GLY A 77 -12.46 16.48 -10.87
C GLY A 77 -11.48 15.51 -10.18
N GLY A 78 -10.33 16.00 -9.70
CA GLY A 78 -9.33 15.23 -8.95
C GLY A 78 -9.42 15.47 -7.44
N ALA A 79 -8.86 14.54 -6.65
CA ALA A 79 -8.64 14.75 -5.22
C ALA A 79 -7.33 15.52 -4.98
N VAL A 80 -7.38 16.56 -4.15
CA VAL A 80 -6.19 17.33 -3.75
C VAL A 80 -5.66 16.78 -2.43
N LEU A 81 -4.52 16.10 -2.49
CA LEU A 81 -3.85 15.54 -1.32
C LEU A 81 -2.79 16.54 -0.81
N SER A 82 -2.91 16.94 0.45
CA SER A 82 -1.87 17.71 1.15
C SER A 82 -0.91 16.77 1.87
N ASP A 83 0.33 17.22 2.11
CA ASP A 83 1.31 16.45 2.89
C ASP A 83 0.79 16.16 4.31
N ALA A 84 0.09 17.12 4.93
CA ALA A 84 -0.53 16.96 6.25
C ALA A 84 -1.61 15.86 6.26
N ALA A 85 -2.38 15.70 5.18
CA ALA A 85 -3.36 14.62 5.08
C ALA A 85 -2.72 13.24 4.93
N LEU A 86 -1.50 13.17 4.39
CA LEU A 86 -0.75 11.93 4.16
C LEU A 86 0.17 11.56 5.33
N GLU A 87 0.50 12.50 6.22
CA GLU A 87 1.33 12.29 7.40
C GLU A 87 0.90 11.08 8.25
N PRO A 88 -0.40 10.85 8.54
CA PRO A 88 -0.85 9.71 9.34
C PRO A 88 -0.55 8.35 8.71
N LEU A 89 -0.28 8.28 7.40
CA LEU A 89 0.11 7.04 6.74
C LEU A 89 1.54 6.60 7.11
N GLY A 90 2.39 7.53 7.55
CA GLY A 90 3.78 7.25 7.92
C GLY A 90 4.64 6.73 6.76
N TRP A 91 4.25 7.02 5.51
CA TRP A 91 4.93 6.53 4.32
C TRP A 91 6.16 7.39 3.97
N PRO A 92 7.20 6.79 3.36
CA PRO A 92 8.35 7.55 2.91
C PRO A 92 7.94 8.57 1.83
N LYS A 93 8.63 9.72 1.82
CA LYS A 93 8.41 10.78 0.82
C LYS A 93 8.52 10.20 -0.59
N GLY A 94 7.54 10.50 -1.43
CA GLY A 94 7.49 10.03 -2.81
C GLY A 94 6.86 8.64 -3.01
N ALA A 95 6.50 7.89 -1.97
CA ALA A 95 5.84 6.59 -2.12
C ALA A 95 4.39 6.67 -2.61
N VAL A 96 3.69 7.75 -2.25
CA VAL A 96 2.26 7.95 -2.58
C VAL A 96 2.02 7.95 -4.09
N GLY A 97 2.87 8.63 -4.86
CA GLY A 97 2.72 8.70 -6.32
C GLY A 97 2.76 7.34 -7.03
N PRO A 98 3.83 6.53 -6.85
CA PRO A 98 3.89 5.17 -7.37
C PRO A 98 2.73 4.27 -6.93
N ILE A 99 2.29 4.38 -5.66
CA ILE A 99 1.15 3.63 -5.13
C ILE A 99 -0.13 4.02 -5.85
N LEU A 100 -0.45 5.33 -5.93
CA LEU A 100 -1.63 5.83 -6.63
C LEU A 100 -1.65 5.42 -8.10
N ARG A 101 -0.52 5.49 -8.80
CA ARG A 101 -0.40 5.02 -10.18
C ARG A 101 -0.69 3.52 -10.30
N ALA A 102 -0.17 2.71 -9.39
CA ALA A 102 -0.43 1.27 -9.37
C ALA A 102 -1.89 0.92 -9.05
N LEU A 103 -2.60 1.80 -8.34
CA LEU A 103 -4.05 1.71 -8.10
C LEU A 103 -4.90 2.24 -9.26
N GLY A 104 -4.28 2.78 -10.33
CA GLY A 104 -4.98 3.29 -11.51
C GLY A 104 -5.31 4.78 -11.48
N TYR A 105 -4.84 5.53 -10.46
CA TYR A 105 -4.98 6.98 -10.45
C TYR A 105 -3.97 7.65 -11.39
N ALA A 106 -4.43 8.71 -12.06
CA ALA A 106 -3.59 9.59 -12.86
C ALA A 106 -3.33 10.92 -12.14
N PRO A 107 -2.11 11.47 -12.19
CA PRO A 107 -1.85 12.81 -11.66
C PRO A 107 -2.58 13.86 -12.49
N SER A 108 -3.40 14.69 -11.84
CA SER A 108 -4.03 15.86 -12.44
C SER A 108 -3.19 17.10 -12.17
N ARG A 109 -2.95 17.94 -13.19
CA ARG A 109 -2.35 19.27 -12.97
C ARG A 109 -3.31 20.10 -12.12
N ARG A 110 -2.80 20.75 -11.07
CA ARG A 110 -3.56 21.75 -10.31
C ARG A 110 -3.98 22.86 -11.27
N ARG A 111 -5.27 23.18 -11.33
CA ARG A 111 -5.74 24.30 -12.15
C ARG A 111 -5.47 25.60 -11.37
N GLY A 112 -4.25 26.12 -11.46
CA GLY A 112 -3.84 27.32 -10.73
C GLY A 112 -2.43 27.85 -10.97
N GLU A 113 -1.67 27.29 -11.92
CA GLU A 113 -0.47 27.93 -12.46
C GLU A 113 -0.74 28.24 -13.95
N ALA A 114 -1.24 29.44 -14.20
CA ALA A 114 -1.29 30.11 -15.50
C ALA A 114 -1.11 31.60 -15.27
#